data_AF-A0A938GTZ1-F1
#
_entry.id   AF-A0A938GTZ1-F1
#
_cell.length_a   1.000
_cell.length_b   1.000
_cell.length_c   1.000
_cell.angle_alpha   90.00
_cell.angle_beta   90.00
_cell.angle_gamma   90.00
#
_symmetry.space_group_name_H-M   'P 1'
#
loop_
_entity.id
_entity.type
_entity.pdbx_description
1 polymer ?
#
loop_
_entity_poly.entity_id
_entity_poly.type
_entity_poly.pdbx_seq_one_letter_code
_entity_poly.pdbx_strand_id
1 'polypeptide(L)'
;MVAPAKIPGADYVGSKQCTECHEEQTSHYAGSTHSKIAIADAKVGDVGCESCHGPGSLHVKAGGTKATIINPQKSPEACFQCHLEKRGQFSLPNAHPVMAGKVTCVDCHDVHEGEAIRGTGAAIETELETCTKCHTAQRGPFVYEHSAMREGCTACHNPHGSVNQKMLVARDANLCLRCHLVAPTPGSSGEINANAIGRTSANHNNRMQQGTCWVAGCHETVHGSNSNNHLRR
;
A
#
# COMPACT_ATOMS: atom_id res chain seq x y z
N MET A 1 -22.49 -7.81 -8.43
CA MET A 1 -21.40 -8.75 -8.78
C MET A 1 -20.82 -8.29 -10.11
N VAL A 2 -19.52 -7.98 -10.16
CA VAL A 2 -18.85 -7.72 -11.43
C VAL A 2 -18.56 -9.09 -12.06
N ALA A 3 -18.83 -9.24 -13.35
CA ALA A 3 -18.69 -10.52 -14.04
C ALA A 3 -17.24 -11.03 -13.95
N PRO A 4 -17.01 -12.33 -13.69
CA PRO A 4 -15.66 -12.85 -13.59
C PRO A 4 -14.90 -12.65 -14.90
N ALA A 5 -13.58 -12.56 -14.81
CA ALA A 5 -12.73 -12.28 -15.96
C ALA A 5 -12.95 -13.33 -17.07
N LYS A 6 -13.23 -12.88 -18.30
CA LYS A 6 -13.55 -13.76 -19.42
C LYS A 6 -12.42 -13.77 -20.44
N ILE A 7 -11.92 -14.95 -20.77
CA ILE A 7 -11.10 -15.19 -21.96
C ILE A 7 -12.04 -15.77 -23.03
N PRO A 8 -12.20 -15.12 -24.20
CA PRO A 8 -13.09 -15.63 -25.25
C PRO A 8 -12.75 -17.06 -25.65
N GLY A 9 -13.75 -17.95 -25.61
CA GLY A 9 -13.58 -19.37 -25.96
C GLY A 9 -12.88 -20.24 -24.91
N ALA A 10 -12.72 -19.74 -23.67
CA ALA A 10 -12.19 -20.51 -22.56
C ALA A 10 -13.28 -20.78 -21.51
N ASP A 11 -13.32 -22.03 -21.07
CA ASP A 11 -14.09 -22.53 -19.93
C ASP A 11 -13.23 -22.69 -18.66
N TYR A 12 -13.90 -22.69 -17.51
CA TYR A 12 -13.30 -22.98 -16.20
C TYR A 12 -12.94 -24.45 -16.08
N VAL A 13 -11.76 -24.74 -15.55
CA VAL A 13 -11.25 -26.11 -15.36
C VAL A 13 -11.16 -26.53 -13.89
N GLY A 14 -11.31 -25.58 -12.97
CA GLY A 14 -11.20 -25.77 -11.53
C GLY A 14 -9.76 -25.85 -11.02
N SER A 15 -9.58 -25.46 -9.75
CA SER A 15 -8.26 -25.31 -9.13
C SER A 15 -7.42 -26.58 -9.07
N LYS A 16 -8.05 -27.77 -9.02
CA LYS A 16 -7.33 -29.06 -8.95
C LYS A 16 -6.40 -29.27 -10.16
N GLN A 17 -6.87 -28.92 -11.36
CA GLN A 17 -6.09 -29.10 -12.58
C GLN A 17 -4.86 -28.19 -12.63
N CYS A 18 -4.90 -27.06 -11.91
CA CYS A 18 -3.73 -26.19 -11.75
C CYS A 18 -2.66 -26.87 -10.88
N THR A 19 -3.05 -27.51 -9.77
CA THR A 19 -2.10 -28.15 -8.83
C THR A 19 -1.35 -29.35 -9.42
N GLU A 20 -1.90 -29.97 -10.48
CA GLU A 20 -1.25 -31.08 -11.19
C GLU A 20 0.02 -30.65 -11.95
N CYS A 21 0.16 -29.37 -12.29
CA CYS A 21 1.35 -28.81 -12.98
C CYS A 21 2.06 -27.72 -12.19
N HIS A 22 1.35 -27.00 -11.30
CA HIS A 22 1.85 -25.87 -10.51
C HIS A 22 1.98 -26.20 -9.02
N GLU A 23 2.50 -27.39 -8.70
CA GLU A 23 2.63 -27.86 -7.32
C GLU A 23 3.42 -26.87 -6.44
N GLU A 24 4.57 -26.37 -6.94
CA GLU A 24 5.39 -25.40 -6.22
C GLU A 24 4.68 -24.06 -6.01
N GLN A 25 3.98 -23.55 -7.02
CA GLN A 25 3.31 -22.25 -6.94
C GLN A 25 2.04 -22.31 -6.08
N THR A 26 1.46 -23.51 -5.92
CA THR A 26 0.22 -23.71 -5.17
C THR A 26 0.45 -24.18 -3.74
N SER A 27 1.64 -24.72 -3.42
CA SER A 27 1.98 -25.23 -2.09
C SER A 27 1.85 -24.18 -0.97
N HIS A 28 2.20 -22.92 -1.27
CA HIS A 28 2.12 -21.80 -0.32
C HIS A 28 0.75 -21.10 -0.33
N TYR A 29 -0.05 -21.30 -1.39
CA TYR A 29 -1.32 -20.59 -1.60
C TYR A 29 -2.34 -20.85 -0.49
N ALA A 30 -2.37 -22.07 0.05
CA ALA A 30 -3.25 -22.43 1.16
C ALA A 30 -3.03 -21.56 2.41
N GLY A 31 -1.84 -20.98 2.59
CA GLY A 31 -1.54 -20.04 3.68
C GLY A 31 -2.01 -18.61 3.43
N SER A 32 -2.21 -18.23 2.16
CA SER A 32 -2.58 -16.87 1.78
C SER A 32 -3.95 -16.45 2.32
N THR A 33 -4.16 -15.15 2.49
CA THR A 33 -5.50 -14.65 2.85
C THR A 33 -6.51 -14.87 1.72
N HIS A 34 -6.06 -14.79 0.46
CA HIS A 34 -6.94 -14.95 -0.69
C HIS A 34 -7.47 -16.39 -0.85
N SER A 35 -6.72 -17.42 -0.45
CA SER A 35 -7.24 -18.79 -0.42
C SER A 35 -8.31 -18.99 0.66
N LYS A 36 -8.20 -18.25 1.77
CA LYS A 36 -9.18 -18.28 2.88
C LYS A 36 -10.43 -17.48 2.56
N ILE A 37 -10.34 -16.48 1.69
CA ILE A 37 -11.47 -15.73 1.13
C ILE A 37 -11.97 -16.48 -0.12
N ALA A 38 -12.41 -17.73 0.06
CA ALA A 38 -13.23 -18.39 -0.93
C ALA A 38 -14.61 -17.71 -0.89
N ILE A 39 -14.96 -16.98 -1.95
CA ILE A 39 -16.32 -16.45 -2.10
C ILE A 39 -17.23 -17.66 -2.30
N ALA A 40 -17.78 -18.18 -1.19
CA ALA A 40 -18.77 -19.24 -1.16
C ALA A 40 -20.12 -18.71 -1.66
N ASP A 41 -20.17 -18.30 -2.93
CA ASP A 41 -21.43 -18.07 -3.63
C ASP A 41 -21.76 -19.33 -4.44
N ALA A 42 -22.87 -19.96 -4.10
CA ALA A 42 -23.36 -21.17 -4.76
C ALA A 42 -23.62 -21.00 -6.28
N LYS A 43 -23.65 -19.76 -6.80
CA LYS A 43 -23.78 -19.43 -8.22
C LYS A 43 -22.45 -19.20 -8.93
N VAL A 44 -21.37 -18.94 -8.19
CA VAL A 44 -20.04 -18.63 -8.77
C VAL A 44 -19.15 -19.89 -8.79
N GLY A 45 -19.44 -20.88 -7.95
CA GLY A 45 -18.65 -22.12 -7.90
C GLY A 45 -17.26 -21.90 -7.30
N ASP A 46 -16.50 -22.98 -7.13
CA ASP A 46 -15.12 -22.93 -6.62
C ASP A 46 -14.18 -22.41 -7.72
N VAL A 47 -14.25 -21.10 -7.99
CA VAL A 47 -13.43 -20.42 -9.01
C VAL A 47 -11.97 -20.30 -8.59
N GLY A 48 -11.60 -20.62 -7.34
CA GLY A 48 -10.24 -20.60 -6.77
C GLY A 48 -9.20 -19.82 -7.56
N CYS A 49 -8.25 -20.50 -8.22
CA CYS A 49 -7.19 -19.89 -9.02
C CYS A 49 -7.74 -19.02 -10.18
N GLU A 50 -8.80 -19.49 -10.83
CA GLU A 50 -9.44 -18.87 -11.98
C GLU A 50 -10.23 -17.60 -11.64
N SER A 51 -10.41 -17.29 -10.35
CA SER A 51 -10.95 -16.00 -9.88
C SER A 51 -10.07 -14.83 -10.31
N CYS A 52 -8.75 -15.03 -10.28
CA CYS A 52 -7.74 -14.04 -10.64
C CYS A 52 -7.14 -14.32 -12.02
N HIS A 53 -6.97 -15.60 -12.37
CA HIS A 53 -6.35 -16.03 -13.61
C HIS A 53 -7.33 -16.19 -14.79
N GLY A 54 -8.64 -16.08 -14.53
CA GLY A 54 -9.67 -16.35 -15.52
C GLY A 54 -9.79 -17.84 -15.88
N PRO A 55 -10.70 -18.20 -16.79
CA PRO A 55 -10.91 -19.58 -17.24
C PRO A 55 -9.66 -20.17 -17.91
N GLY A 56 -9.17 -21.30 -17.39
CA GLY A 56 -7.87 -21.88 -17.72
C GLY A 56 -7.86 -22.94 -18.83
N SER A 57 -9.00 -23.34 -19.39
CA SER A 57 -9.06 -24.43 -20.38
C SER A 57 -8.16 -24.24 -21.61
N LEU A 58 -8.04 -23.02 -22.14
CA LEU A 58 -7.12 -22.73 -23.26
C LEU A 58 -5.66 -22.85 -22.83
N HIS A 59 -5.33 -22.46 -21.59
CA HIS A 59 -4.00 -22.64 -21.02
C HIS A 59 -3.62 -24.10 -20.85
N VAL A 60 -4.52 -24.91 -20.31
CA VAL A 60 -4.33 -26.36 -20.21
C VAL A 60 -4.17 -26.98 -21.60
N LYS A 61 -5.07 -26.67 -22.55
CA LYS A 61 -5.05 -27.22 -23.92
C LYS A 61 -3.78 -26.83 -24.69
N ALA A 62 -3.24 -25.63 -24.45
CA ALA A 62 -2.03 -25.15 -25.08
C ALA A 62 -0.74 -25.58 -24.36
N GLY A 63 -0.83 -26.46 -23.35
CA GLY A 63 0.33 -26.98 -22.63
C GLY A 63 1.00 -25.97 -21.68
N GLY A 64 0.24 -25.02 -21.13
CA GLY A 64 0.72 -24.12 -20.08
C GLY A 64 1.31 -22.78 -20.57
N THR A 65 1.00 -22.34 -21.79
CA THR A 65 1.50 -21.06 -22.30
C THR A 65 0.92 -19.85 -21.54
N LYS A 66 1.78 -18.87 -21.22
CA LYS A 66 1.37 -17.64 -20.49
C LYS A 66 0.40 -16.75 -21.28
N ALA A 67 0.30 -16.92 -22.60
CA ALA A 67 -0.52 -16.09 -23.47
C ALA A 67 -2.03 -16.40 -23.38
N THR A 68 -2.40 -17.54 -22.81
CA THR A 68 -3.79 -18.05 -22.78
C THR A 68 -4.39 -18.03 -21.38
N ILE A 69 -3.77 -17.31 -20.45
CA ILE A 69 -4.22 -17.14 -19.06
C ILE A 69 -4.04 -15.67 -18.65
N ILE A 70 -4.87 -15.17 -17.74
CA ILE A 70 -4.67 -13.83 -17.20
C ILE A 70 -3.49 -13.85 -16.24
N ASN A 71 -2.60 -12.87 -16.37
CA ASN A 71 -1.57 -12.59 -15.39
C ASN A 71 -2.00 -11.35 -14.56
N PRO A 72 -2.39 -11.50 -13.29
CA PRO A 72 -2.76 -10.39 -12.42
C PRO A 72 -1.69 -9.31 -12.30
N GLN A 73 -0.41 -9.64 -12.45
CA GLN A 73 0.67 -8.65 -12.48
C GLN A 73 0.52 -7.66 -13.62
N LYS A 74 -0.04 -8.08 -14.76
CA LYS A 74 -0.22 -7.23 -15.94
C LYS A 74 -1.64 -6.68 -16.09
N SER A 75 -2.56 -7.07 -15.21
CA SER A 75 -3.95 -6.68 -15.29
C SER A 75 -4.49 -6.33 -13.91
N PRO A 76 -4.46 -5.04 -13.52
CA PRO A 76 -5.07 -4.60 -12.27
C PRO A 76 -6.59 -4.84 -12.25
N GLU A 77 -7.21 -5.03 -13.42
CA GLU A 77 -8.63 -5.39 -13.54
C GLU A 77 -8.97 -6.68 -12.82
N ALA A 78 -8.05 -7.66 -12.76
CA ALA A 78 -8.25 -8.90 -12.01
C ALA A 78 -8.48 -8.60 -10.52
N CYS A 79 -7.74 -7.65 -9.95
CA CYS A 79 -7.89 -7.22 -8.56
C CYS A 79 -9.15 -6.36 -8.36
N PHE A 80 -9.43 -5.46 -9.31
CA PHE A 80 -10.53 -4.50 -9.22
C PHE A 80 -11.92 -5.11 -9.38
N GLN A 81 -12.05 -6.38 -9.76
CA GLN A 81 -13.36 -7.06 -9.71
C GLN A 81 -13.93 -7.07 -8.29
N CYS A 82 -13.05 -7.18 -7.28
CA CYS A 82 -13.42 -7.21 -5.87
C CYS A 82 -12.95 -5.96 -5.12
N HIS A 83 -11.74 -5.47 -5.39
CA HIS A 83 -11.16 -4.31 -4.71
C HIS A 83 -11.57 -2.98 -5.35
N LEU A 84 -12.88 -2.75 -5.45
CA LEU A 84 -13.47 -1.57 -6.09
C LEU A 84 -13.10 -0.25 -5.39
N GLU A 85 -12.98 -0.26 -4.06
CA GLU A 85 -12.52 0.91 -3.30
C GLU A 85 -11.09 1.30 -3.72
N LYS A 86 -10.20 0.31 -3.94
CA LYS A 86 -8.82 0.55 -4.35
C LYS A 86 -8.76 1.08 -5.78
N ARG A 87 -9.62 0.60 -6.68
CA ARG A 87 -9.82 1.21 -8.00
C ARG A 87 -10.18 2.70 -7.90
N GLY A 88 -11.08 3.03 -6.97
CA GLY A 88 -11.45 4.42 -6.69
C GLY A 88 -10.28 5.25 -6.18
N GLN A 89 -9.49 4.73 -5.24
CA GLN A 89 -8.30 5.40 -4.70
C GLN A 89 -7.25 5.67 -5.78
N PHE A 90 -6.97 4.70 -6.65
CA PHE A 90 -6.03 4.87 -7.76
C PHE A 90 -6.52 5.85 -8.85
N SER A 91 -7.79 6.25 -8.81
CA SER A 91 -8.35 7.28 -9.69
C SER A 91 -8.23 8.69 -9.10
N LEU A 92 -7.70 8.84 -7.88
CA LEU A 92 -7.48 10.14 -7.25
C LEU A 92 -6.29 10.88 -7.89
N PRO A 93 -6.21 12.22 -7.76
CA PRO A 93 -5.18 13.02 -8.43
C PRO A 93 -3.74 12.67 -8.03
N ASN A 94 -3.52 12.13 -6.83
CA ASN A 94 -2.21 11.70 -6.36
C ASN A 94 -2.31 10.22 -5.97
N ALA A 95 -1.74 9.33 -6.78
CA ALA A 95 -1.71 7.90 -6.52
C ALA A 95 -0.45 7.28 -7.14
N HIS A 96 -0.03 6.12 -6.66
CA HIS A 96 0.94 5.33 -7.39
C HIS A 96 0.38 4.96 -8.78
N PRO A 97 1.25 4.91 -9.82
CA PRO A 97 0.83 4.86 -11.22
C PRO A 97 0.37 3.47 -11.68
N VAL A 98 -0.53 2.83 -10.93
CA VAL A 98 -1.11 1.51 -11.24
C VAL A 98 -2.00 1.57 -12.47
N MET A 99 -2.86 2.59 -12.57
CA MET A 99 -3.71 2.80 -13.75
C MET A 99 -2.91 3.11 -15.02
N ALA A 100 -1.67 3.58 -14.87
CA ALA A 100 -0.75 3.84 -15.98
C ALA A 100 0.19 2.64 -16.28
N GLY A 101 0.04 1.52 -15.56
CA GLY A 101 0.82 0.30 -15.76
C GLY A 101 2.31 0.42 -15.40
N LYS A 102 2.71 1.42 -14.61
CA LYS A 102 4.12 1.62 -14.21
C LYS A 102 4.49 0.90 -12.91
N VAL A 103 3.48 0.57 -12.11
CA VAL A 103 3.56 -0.25 -10.89
C VAL A 103 2.33 -1.15 -10.90
N THR A 104 2.43 -2.33 -10.31
CA THR A 104 1.37 -3.34 -10.27
C THR A 104 0.96 -3.62 -8.83
N CYS A 105 -0.22 -4.19 -8.62
CA CYS A 105 -0.68 -4.57 -7.28
C CYS A 105 0.33 -5.51 -6.59
N VAL A 106 0.92 -6.42 -7.37
CA VAL A 106 1.82 -7.47 -6.87
C VAL A 106 3.27 -7.03 -6.75
N ASP A 107 3.60 -5.80 -7.16
CA ASP A 107 4.91 -5.21 -6.83
C ASP A 107 5.00 -4.88 -5.33
N CYS A 108 3.86 -4.82 -4.63
CA CYS A 108 3.77 -4.55 -3.20
C CYS A 108 3.02 -5.65 -2.41
N HIS A 109 2.07 -6.35 -3.03
CA HIS A 109 1.26 -7.37 -2.37
C HIS A 109 1.52 -8.76 -2.95
N ASP A 110 2.04 -9.69 -2.13
CA ASP A 110 1.98 -11.09 -2.48
C ASP A 110 0.55 -11.63 -2.28
N VAL A 111 0.01 -12.28 -3.30
CA VAL A 111 -1.33 -12.90 -3.29
C VAL A 111 -1.27 -14.42 -3.30
N HIS A 112 -0.09 -14.99 -3.52
CA HIS A 112 0.18 -16.42 -3.44
C HIS A 112 0.65 -16.85 -2.05
N GLU A 113 1.08 -15.92 -1.20
CA GLU A 113 1.48 -16.20 0.18
C GLU A 113 1.04 -15.09 1.15
N GLY A 114 0.98 -15.43 2.45
CA GLY A 114 0.94 -14.46 3.54
C GLY A 114 -0.41 -13.84 3.90
N GLU A 115 -0.39 -13.01 4.95
CA GLU A 115 -1.57 -12.34 5.49
C GLU A 115 -1.81 -10.97 4.83
N ALA A 116 -3.08 -10.64 4.58
CA ALA A 116 -3.48 -9.41 3.89
C ALA A 116 -3.36 -8.14 4.76
N ILE A 117 -3.14 -8.24 6.09
CA ILE A 117 -2.99 -7.10 7.02
C ILE A 117 -2.18 -7.58 8.25
N ARG A 118 -1.10 -6.97 8.80
CA ARG A 118 -0.27 -5.78 8.58
C ARG A 118 1.14 -6.22 8.15
N GLY A 119 1.78 -5.52 7.21
CA GLY A 119 3.15 -5.84 6.74
C GLY A 119 3.22 -6.74 5.51
N THR A 120 2.10 -6.87 4.78
CA THR A 120 1.93 -7.41 3.42
C THR A 120 2.68 -8.71 3.09
N GLY A 121 1.97 -9.84 3.19
CA GLY A 121 2.15 -10.93 2.22
C GLY A 121 3.35 -11.85 2.37
N ALA A 122 4.28 -11.57 3.27
CA ALA A 122 5.21 -12.56 3.83
C ALA A 122 5.80 -11.92 5.08
N ALA A 123 5.90 -12.64 6.19
CA ALA A 123 6.59 -12.15 7.39
C ALA A 123 8.13 -12.06 7.21
N ILE A 124 8.60 -11.60 6.04
CA ILE A 124 10.01 -11.48 5.67
C ILE A 124 10.34 -10.09 5.09
N GLU A 125 9.41 -9.36 4.47
CA GLU A 125 9.63 -7.96 4.06
C GLU A 125 8.81 -6.99 4.91
N THR A 126 9.49 -6.09 5.61
CA THR A 126 8.84 -5.02 6.36
C THR A 126 8.22 -3.99 5.41
N GLU A 127 7.16 -3.29 5.84
CA GLU A 127 6.55 -2.19 5.06
C GLU A 127 7.59 -1.19 4.53
N LEU A 128 8.64 -0.92 5.33
CA LEU A 128 9.77 -0.08 4.94
C LEU A 128 10.55 -0.65 3.75
N GLU A 129 10.81 -1.96 3.73
CA GLU A 129 11.55 -2.60 2.64
C GLU A 129 10.77 -2.55 1.33
N THR A 130 9.47 -2.87 1.35
CA THR A 130 8.61 -2.77 0.17
C THR A 130 8.64 -1.37 -0.44
N CYS A 131 8.51 -0.33 0.40
CA CYS A 131 8.52 1.05 -0.07
C CYS A 131 9.89 1.46 -0.61
N THR A 132 10.97 1.07 0.06
CA THR A 132 12.34 1.55 -0.23
C THR A 132 13.02 0.79 -1.37
N LYS A 133 12.40 -0.25 -1.93
CA LYS A 133 12.79 -0.83 -3.23
C LYS A 133 12.88 0.25 -4.32
N CYS A 134 11.93 1.19 -4.31
CA CYS A 134 11.90 2.32 -5.24
C CYS A 134 12.22 3.65 -4.54
N HIS A 135 11.74 3.86 -3.31
CA HIS A 135 11.96 5.09 -2.54
C HIS A 135 13.28 5.07 -1.75
N THR A 136 14.39 4.89 -2.45
CA THR A 136 15.71 4.67 -1.85
C THR A 136 16.20 5.84 -1.01
N ALA A 137 15.81 7.07 -1.37
CA ALA A 137 16.15 8.28 -0.61
C ALA A 137 15.52 8.31 0.80
N GLN A 138 14.46 7.53 1.05
CA GLN A 138 13.75 7.46 2.33
C GLN A 138 14.21 6.27 3.19
N ARG A 139 15.08 5.39 2.66
CA ARG A 139 15.52 4.16 3.35
C ARG A 139 16.34 4.42 4.62
N GLY A 140 17.03 5.56 4.68
CA GLY A 140 18.02 5.79 5.71
C GLY A 140 19.22 4.83 5.61
N PRO A 141 20.01 4.66 6.70
CA PRO A 141 19.79 5.25 8.02
C PRO A 141 20.00 6.76 8.02
N PHE A 142 19.22 7.47 8.84
CA PHE A 142 19.43 8.87 9.13
C PHE A 142 20.06 9.03 10.52
N VAL A 143 21.02 9.95 10.69
CA VAL A 143 21.60 10.29 12.01
C VAL A 143 20.49 10.73 12.99
N TYR A 144 19.50 11.45 12.48
CA TYR A 144 18.33 11.90 13.21
C TYR A 144 17.06 11.45 12.48
N GLU A 145 16.57 10.25 12.77
CA GLU A 145 15.33 9.71 12.22
C GLU A 145 14.08 10.36 12.85
N HIS A 146 13.05 10.66 12.06
CA HIS A 146 11.75 11.06 12.60
C HIS A 146 11.09 9.84 13.27
N SER A 147 10.68 9.94 14.54
CA SER A 147 10.23 8.76 15.30
C SER A 147 9.02 8.06 14.69
N ALA A 148 8.13 8.80 14.02
CA ALA A 148 7.00 8.24 13.28
C ALA A 148 7.40 7.29 12.14
N MET A 149 8.65 7.30 11.65
CA MET A 149 9.12 6.31 10.68
C MET A 149 9.04 4.88 11.22
N ARG A 150 9.07 4.70 12.54
CA ARG A 150 8.86 3.41 13.21
C ARG A 150 7.42 2.92 13.12
N GLU A 151 6.47 3.81 12.88
CA GLU A 151 5.05 3.47 12.67
C GLU A 151 4.76 3.05 11.22
N GLY A 152 5.73 3.21 10.31
CA GLY A 152 5.61 2.88 8.90
C GLY A 152 5.27 4.08 8.01
N CYS A 153 5.42 3.88 6.70
CA CYS A 153 5.19 4.92 5.69
C CYS A 153 3.70 5.33 5.66
N THR A 154 2.81 4.37 5.94
CA THR A 154 1.36 4.54 5.90
C THR A 154 0.78 5.34 7.07
N ALA A 155 1.59 5.68 8.08
CA ALA A 155 1.21 6.65 9.10
C ALA A 155 0.91 8.03 8.49
N CYS A 156 1.64 8.38 7.42
CA CYS A 156 1.54 9.65 6.72
C CYS A 156 1.02 9.53 5.27
N HIS A 157 1.27 8.42 4.59
CA HIS A 157 0.95 8.23 3.18
C HIS A 157 -0.17 7.20 2.92
N ASN A 158 -0.95 7.40 1.87
CA ASN A 158 -1.86 6.40 1.32
C ASN A 158 -1.34 5.94 -0.05
N PRO A 159 -0.66 4.78 -0.15
CA PRO A 159 -0.01 4.34 -1.39
C PRO A 159 -0.99 4.08 -2.54
N HIS A 160 -2.27 3.83 -2.24
CA HIS A 160 -3.31 3.63 -3.26
C HIS A 160 -3.83 4.94 -3.83
N GLY A 161 -3.76 6.03 -3.07
CA GLY A 161 -4.09 7.37 -3.56
C GLY A 161 -4.73 8.29 -2.53
N SER A 162 -4.59 9.60 -2.76
CA SER A 162 -5.15 10.66 -1.95
C SER A 162 -5.47 11.90 -2.80
N VAL A 163 -6.44 12.70 -2.34
CA VAL A 163 -6.66 14.06 -2.86
C VAL A 163 -5.55 15.02 -2.47
N ASN A 164 -4.71 14.65 -1.51
CA ASN A 164 -3.60 15.46 -1.01
C ASN A 164 -2.31 15.14 -1.78
N GLN A 165 -1.52 16.18 -2.05
CA GLN A 165 -0.21 16.03 -2.69
C GLN A 165 0.68 15.06 -1.93
N LYS A 166 1.59 14.39 -2.64
CA LYS A 166 2.46 13.33 -2.10
C LYS A 166 1.69 12.20 -1.42
N MET A 167 0.43 11.98 -1.81
CA MET A 167 -0.42 10.91 -1.29
C MET A 167 -0.64 11.00 0.23
N LEU A 168 -0.63 12.20 0.82
CA LEU A 168 -0.75 12.34 2.27
C LEU A 168 -2.16 11.98 2.78
N VAL A 169 -2.24 11.38 3.97
CA VAL A 169 -3.51 11.01 4.62
C VAL A 169 -4.26 12.23 5.18
N ALA A 170 -3.57 13.35 5.37
CA ALA A 170 -4.14 14.63 5.80
C ALA A 170 -3.45 15.80 5.07
N ARG A 171 -4.12 16.95 5.02
CA ARG A 171 -3.61 18.17 4.37
C ARG A 171 -2.76 19.00 5.31
N ASP A 172 -1.71 19.60 4.77
CA ASP A 172 -0.98 20.71 5.40
C ASP A 172 -0.50 20.38 6.82
N ALA A 173 -0.51 21.37 7.71
CA ALA A 173 -0.10 21.21 9.10
C ALA A 173 -0.98 20.20 9.87
N ASN A 174 -2.20 19.93 9.41
CA ASN A 174 -3.09 18.97 10.09
C ASN A 174 -2.48 17.57 10.13
N LEU A 175 -1.64 17.20 9.16
CA LEU A 175 -0.95 15.91 9.21
C LEU A 175 -0.02 15.82 10.43
N CYS A 176 0.83 16.83 10.62
CA CYS A 176 1.80 16.90 11.71
C CYS A 176 1.10 17.01 13.07
N LEU A 177 0.04 17.84 13.13
CA LEU A 177 -0.73 18.09 14.35
C LEU A 177 -1.50 16.86 14.86
N ARG A 178 -1.61 15.77 14.08
CA ARG A 178 -2.15 14.50 14.59
C ARG A 178 -1.32 13.92 15.73
N CYS A 179 -0.01 14.21 15.75
CA CYS A 179 0.90 13.76 16.80
C CYS A 179 1.54 14.95 17.56
N HIS A 180 1.69 16.10 16.91
CA HIS A 180 2.41 17.26 17.44
C HIS A 180 1.53 18.32 18.12
N LEU A 181 0.24 18.06 18.38
CA LEU A 181 -0.63 19.02 19.05
C LEU A 181 -0.44 19.00 20.58
N VAL A 182 -0.22 20.15 21.23
CA VAL A 182 -0.46 20.29 22.69
C VAL A 182 -1.93 20.62 22.88
N ALA A 183 -2.62 19.94 23.81
CA ALA A 183 -3.93 20.39 24.23
C ALA A 183 -3.84 21.83 24.76
N PRO A 184 -4.65 22.79 24.27
CA PRO A 184 -4.53 24.18 24.67
C PRO A 184 -4.83 24.31 26.17
N THR A 185 -3.82 24.65 26.96
CA THR A 185 -4.00 25.16 28.32
C THR A 185 -4.12 26.69 28.27
N PRO A 186 -4.79 27.34 29.25
CA PRO A 186 -4.80 28.80 29.33
C PRO A 186 -3.36 29.34 29.35
N GLY A 187 -2.95 30.03 28.28
CA GLY A 187 -1.59 30.57 28.11
C GLY A 187 -0.67 29.82 27.13
N SER A 188 -1.05 28.66 26.60
CA SER A 188 -0.24 27.86 25.65
C SER A 188 -0.81 27.79 24.22
N SER A 189 -1.64 28.77 23.83
CA SER A 189 -2.11 28.86 22.44
C SER A 189 -0.91 28.94 21.50
N GLY A 190 -0.80 27.99 20.57
CA GLY A 190 0.31 27.92 19.62
C GLY A 190 1.52 27.09 20.03
N GLU A 191 1.48 26.46 21.19
CA GLU A 191 2.51 25.49 21.55
C GLU A 191 2.27 24.17 20.79
N ILE A 192 3.29 23.73 20.06
CA ILE A 192 3.30 22.44 19.38
C ILE A 192 4.09 21.46 20.25
N ASN A 193 3.49 20.31 20.54
CA ASN A 193 4.06 19.31 21.42
C ASN A 193 5.08 18.51 20.61
N ALA A 194 6.32 18.46 21.09
CA ALA A 194 7.35 17.60 20.54
C ALA A 194 7.77 16.51 21.54
N ASN A 195 6.89 16.11 22.47
CA ASN A 195 7.25 15.28 23.60
C ASN A 195 7.70 13.88 23.21
N ALA A 196 9.01 13.65 23.30
CA ALA A 196 9.60 12.37 23.65
C ALA A 196 11.01 12.47 24.31
N ILE A 197 11.60 13.66 24.52
CA ILE A 197 13.01 13.77 24.99
C ILE A 197 13.29 14.97 25.91
N GLY A 198 12.37 15.31 26.83
CA GLY A 198 12.66 16.27 27.91
C GLY A 198 13.07 17.69 27.47
N ARG A 199 12.53 18.20 26.34
CA ARG A 199 12.75 19.59 25.90
C ARG A 199 11.43 20.36 25.86
N THR A 200 11.49 21.64 26.22
CA THR A 200 10.37 22.57 26.33
C THR A 200 9.56 22.65 25.04
N SER A 201 8.24 22.77 25.18
CA SER A 201 7.35 23.16 24.09
C SER A 201 7.90 24.41 23.40
N ALA A 202 7.87 24.43 22.07
CA ALA A 202 8.25 25.60 21.30
C ALA A 202 6.99 26.26 20.76
N ASN A 203 6.86 27.57 20.97
CA ASN A 203 5.74 28.34 20.44
C ASN A 203 5.92 28.50 18.91
N HIS A 204 4.94 28.02 18.16
CA HIS A 204 4.91 28.05 16.70
C HIS A 204 3.85 29.00 16.14
N ASN A 205 3.16 29.81 16.96
CA ASN A 205 2.09 30.72 16.50
C ASN A 205 2.53 31.55 15.29
N ASN A 206 3.67 32.24 15.41
CA ASN A 206 4.16 33.12 14.36
C ASN A 206 4.70 32.36 13.15
N ARG A 207 5.19 31.13 13.34
CA ARG A 207 5.74 30.30 12.25
C ARG A 207 4.63 29.63 11.44
N MET A 208 3.55 29.20 12.09
CA MET A 208 2.38 28.64 11.42
C MET A 208 1.68 29.66 10.51
N GLN A 209 1.81 30.95 10.81
CA GLN A 209 1.30 32.02 9.92
C GLN A 209 2.12 32.17 8.64
N GLN A 210 3.35 31.67 8.60
CA GLN A 210 4.26 31.78 7.45
C GLN A 210 4.09 30.64 6.44
N GLY A 211 3.34 29.59 6.79
CA GLY A 211 3.09 28.45 5.93
C GLY A 211 2.95 27.15 6.72
N THR A 212 2.78 26.04 5.99
CA THR A 212 2.74 24.71 6.61
C THR A 212 4.13 24.32 7.11
N CYS A 213 4.20 23.32 7.99
CA CYS A 213 5.45 22.88 8.63
C CYS A 213 6.60 22.66 7.63
N TRP A 214 6.34 22.04 6.47
CA TRP A 214 7.36 21.95 5.42
C TRP A 214 7.41 23.19 4.53
N VAL A 215 6.25 23.76 4.12
CA VAL A 215 6.22 24.78 3.04
C VAL A 215 6.90 26.08 3.46
N ALA A 216 6.95 26.36 4.77
CA ALA A 216 7.71 27.47 5.33
C ALA A 216 9.24 27.24 5.37
N GLY A 217 9.75 26.14 4.80
CA GLY A 217 11.18 25.81 4.75
C GLY A 217 11.78 25.38 6.09
N CYS A 218 10.94 25.12 7.09
CA CYS A 218 11.39 24.80 8.45
C CYS A 218 11.55 23.28 8.68
N HIS A 219 10.68 22.46 8.09
CA HIS A 219 10.68 20.99 8.25
C HIS A 219 10.84 20.30 6.88
N GLU A 220 11.98 20.48 6.24
CA GLU A 220 12.21 19.98 4.87
C GLU A 220 12.58 18.48 4.83
N THR A 221 13.01 17.89 5.95
CA THR A 221 13.47 16.50 6.03
C THR A 221 12.70 15.67 7.05
N VAL A 222 11.37 15.65 6.91
CA VAL A 222 10.41 14.99 7.83
C VAL A 222 10.55 13.48 7.97
N HIS A 223 11.26 12.80 7.06
CA HIS A 223 11.56 11.35 7.20
C HIS A 223 12.80 11.12 8.08
N GLY A 224 13.70 12.10 8.17
CA GLY A 224 14.96 12.03 8.89
C GLY A 224 16.03 12.92 8.28
N SER A 225 17.03 13.28 9.09
CA SER A 225 18.11 14.21 8.72
C SER A 225 19.47 13.68 9.14
N ASN A 226 20.49 13.92 8.32
CA ASN A 226 21.89 13.61 8.65
C ASN A 226 22.67 14.79 9.23
N SER A 227 22.10 16.00 9.20
CA SER A 227 22.79 17.24 9.52
C SER A 227 22.13 18.06 10.63
N ASN A 228 20.81 17.91 10.84
CA ASN A 228 20.07 18.72 11.80
C ASN A 228 18.90 17.97 12.42
N ASN A 229 18.92 17.81 13.75
CA ASN A 229 17.90 17.09 14.51
C ASN A 229 16.54 17.80 14.61
N HIS A 230 16.45 19.06 14.18
CA HIS A 230 15.22 19.86 14.19
C HIS A 230 14.40 19.67 12.91
N LEU A 231 15.03 19.32 11.79
CA LEU A 231 14.35 19.14 10.50
C LEU A 231 13.57 17.81 10.38
N ARG A 232 13.77 16.91 11.35
CA ARG A 232 13.14 15.59 11.46
C ARG A 232 11.91 15.55 12.39
N ARG A 233 11.33 16.70 12.75
CA ARG A 233 10.14 16.81 13.62
C ARG A 233 9.01 17.50 12.85
#